data_AF-T0Z3M4-F1
#
_entry.id   AF-T0Z3M4-F1
#
_cell.length_a   1.000
_cell.length_b   1.000
_cell.length_c   1.000
_cell.angle_alpha   90.00
_cell.angle_beta   90.00
_cell.angle_gamma   90.00
#
_symmetry.space_group_name_H-M   'P 1'
#
loop_
_entity.id
_entity.type
_entity.pdbx_description
1 polymer ?
#
loop_
_entity_poly.entity_id
_entity_poly.type
_entity_poly.pdbx_seq_one_letter_code
_entity_poly.pdbx_strand_id
1 'polypeptide(L)'
;PEYLGKKIEAFEMKMSSIAILVMPALALVGTAIAVSVAAGRAGPLNPGAHGFSEILYAFTSASNNNGSAFAGISADTRFYNIALGLAMWIGRYWPIVAVLAIAGSLAAKKRIPVSVGTMPTYGPTFIVLLIGTVLLVGALTFIPALALGPVVEHLMLWSH
;
A
#
# COMPACT_ATOMS: atom_id res chain seq x y z
N PRO A 1 -1.63 23.42 6.51
CA PRO A 1 -1.06 23.07 5.19
C PRO A 1 -1.94 23.61 4.07
N GLU A 2 -1.36 23.86 2.89
CA GLU A 2 -2.06 24.45 1.75
C GLU A 2 -1.55 23.81 0.45
N TYR A 3 -2.47 23.49 -0.48
CA TYR A 3 -2.14 22.98 -1.80
C TYR A 3 -3.05 23.65 -2.84
N LEU A 4 -2.48 24.25 -3.89
CA LEU A 4 -3.20 24.98 -4.95
C LEU A 4 -4.19 26.04 -4.40
N GLY A 5 -3.78 26.77 -3.37
CA GLY A 5 -4.61 27.80 -2.73
C GLY A 5 -5.72 27.24 -1.83
N LYS A 6 -5.83 25.92 -1.64
CA LYS A 6 -6.84 25.30 -0.78
C LYS A 6 -6.20 24.84 0.53
N LYS A 7 -6.79 25.24 1.66
CA LYS A 7 -6.33 24.78 2.98
C LYS A 7 -6.70 23.31 3.21
N ILE A 8 -5.71 22.52 3.59
CA ILE A 8 -5.89 21.14 4.05
C ILE A 8 -6.02 21.17 5.57
N GLU A 9 -7.14 20.70 6.09
CA GLU A 9 -7.51 20.71 7.50
C GLU A 9 -7.61 19.28 8.04
N ALA A 10 -8.02 19.14 9.31
CA ALA A 10 -8.06 17.86 9.99
C ALA A 10 -8.92 16.79 9.26
N PHE A 11 -10.01 17.20 8.61
CA PHE A 11 -10.85 16.28 7.86
C PHE A 11 -10.12 15.70 6.64
N GLU A 12 -9.53 16.52 5.79
CA GLU A 12 -8.78 16.03 4.62
C GLU A 12 -7.57 15.20 5.03
N MET A 13 -6.91 15.56 6.15
CA MET A 13 -5.80 14.77 6.67
C MET A 13 -6.26 13.37 7.10
N LYS A 14 -7.38 13.25 7.83
CA LYS A 14 -7.93 11.94 8.23
C LYS A 14 -8.29 11.09 7.02
N MET A 15 -8.95 11.67 6.02
CA MET A 15 -9.32 10.94 4.81
C MET A 15 -8.10 10.53 3.99
N SER A 16 -7.09 11.39 3.89
CA SER A 16 -5.82 11.07 3.21
C SER A 16 -5.10 9.92 3.92
N SER A 17 -5.06 9.94 5.25
CA SER A 17 -4.49 8.84 6.04
C SER A 17 -5.22 7.53 5.80
N ILE A 18 -6.57 7.53 5.74
CA ILE A 18 -7.34 6.33 5.41
C ILE A 18 -6.96 5.82 4.01
N ALA A 19 -6.94 6.69 3.00
CA ALA A 19 -6.63 6.29 1.62
C ALA A 19 -5.23 5.66 1.50
N ILE A 20 -4.24 6.16 2.26
CA ILE A 20 -2.86 5.66 2.24
C ILE A 20 -2.70 4.37 3.05
N LEU A 21 -3.39 4.24 4.18
CA LEU A 21 -3.16 3.13 5.13
C LEU A 21 -3.93 1.84 4.79
N VAL A 22 -4.99 1.91 3.99
CA VAL A 22 -5.82 0.74 3.65
C VAL A 22 -5.03 -0.35 2.95
N MET A 23 -4.34 0.00 1.85
CA MET A 23 -3.58 -0.98 1.07
C MET A 23 -2.51 -1.70 1.92
N PRO A 24 -1.59 -1.00 2.62
CA PRO A 24 -0.56 -1.68 3.39
C PRO A 24 -1.14 -2.48 4.56
N ALA A 25 -2.22 -2.02 5.20
CA ALA A 25 -2.89 -2.78 6.25
C ALA A 25 -3.44 -4.10 5.70
N LEU A 26 -4.13 -4.07 4.55
CA LEU A 26 -4.66 -5.27 3.90
C LEU A 26 -3.55 -6.22 3.46
N ALA A 27 -2.47 -5.69 2.86
CA ALA A 27 -1.34 -6.48 2.41
C ALA A 27 -0.67 -7.23 3.59
N LEU A 28 -0.33 -6.50 4.66
CA LEU A 28 0.40 -7.05 5.81
C LEU A 28 -0.48 -7.96 6.67
N VAL A 29 -1.72 -7.57 6.96
CA VAL A 29 -2.66 -8.39 7.76
C VAL A 29 -3.06 -9.64 6.98
N GLY A 30 -3.35 -9.51 5.69
CA GLY A 30 -3.67 -10.66 4.82
C GLY A 30 -2.52 -11.65 4.76
N THR A 31 -1.29 -11.16 4.56
CA THR A 31 -0.07 -11.98 4.60
C THR A 31 0.09 -12.66 5.96
N ALA A 32 -0.05 -11.92 7.06
CA ALA A 32 0.08 -12.45 8.43
C ALA A 32 -0.93 -13.58 8.70
N ILE A 33 -2.18 -13.42 8.27
CA ILE A 33 -3.21 -14.45 8.40
C ILE A 33 -2.81 -15.68 7.56
N ALA A 34 -2.43 -15.49 6.31
CA ALA A 34 -2.11 -16.59 5.40
C ALA A 34 -0.91 -17.43 5.86
N VAL A 35 0.13 -16.81 6.41
CA VAL A 35 1.28 -17.56 6.97
C VAL A 35 0.95 -18.24 8.30
N SER A 36 -0.10 -17.81 9.01
CA SER A 36 -0.47 -18.36 10.32
C SER A 36 -1.42 -19.55 10.23
N VAL A 37 -2.14 -19.71 9.11
CA VAL A 37 -3.13 -20.78 8.93
C VAL A 37 -2.66 -21.86 7.97
N ALA A 38 -3.08 -23.11 8.19
CA ALA A 38 -2.72 -24.23 7.31
C ALA A 38 -3.20 -24.01 5.86
N ALA A 39 -4.42 -23.50 5.68
CA ALA A 39 -5.00 -23.25 4.36
C ALA A 39 -4.23 -22.19 3.55
N GLY A 40 -3.65 -21.18 4.21
CA GLY A 40 -2.81 -20.18 3.55
C GLY A 40 -1.43 -20.74 3.22
N ARG A 41 -0.79 -21.46 4.15
CA ARG A 41 0.52 -22.09 3.94
C ARG A 41 0.54 -23.20 2.89
N ALA A 42 -0.61 -23.80 2.57
CA ALA A 42 -0.74 -24.82 1.54
C ALA A 42 -0.75 -24.25 0.10
N GLY A 43 -0.88 -22.93 -0.06
CA GLY A 43 -0.97 -22.29 -1.38
C GLY A 43 0.37 -22.14 -2.13
N PRO A 44 1.44 -21.62 -1.49
CA PRO A 44 2.74 -21.41 -2.14
C PRO A 44 3.30 -22.68 -2.78
N LEU A 45 3.96 -22.51 -3.92
CA LEU A 45 4.65 -23.59 -4.62
C LEU A 45 6.06 -23.78 -4.07
N ASN A 46 6.73 -22.67 -3.77
CA ASN A 46 8.13 -22.67 -3.38
C ASN A 46 8.29 -22.69 -1.85
N PRO A 47 9.27 -23.44 -1.31
CA PRO A 47 9.53 -23.44 0.12
C PRO A 47 10.28 -22.17 0.57
N GLY A 48 10.40 -22.00 1.89
CA GLY A 48 11.26 -20.97 2.49
C GLY A 48 10.85 -19.54 2.17
N ALA A 49 11.84 -18.67 1.98
CA ALA A 49 11.64 -17.22 1.79
C ALA A 49 10.86 -16.89 0.51
N HIS A 50 11.05 -17.67 -0.57
CA HIS A 50 10.30 -17.46 -1.81
C HIS A 50 8.80 -17.75 -1.63
N GLY A 51 8.45 -18.80 -0.88
CA GLY A 51 7.05 -19.08 -0.54
C GLY A 51 6.39 -17.95 0.27
N PHE A 52 7.14 -17.32 1.18
CA PHE A 52 6.67 -16.11 1.85
C PHE A 52 6.47 -14.95 0.85
N SER A 53 7.41 -14.74 -0.07
CA SER A 53 7.30 -13.75 -1.15
C SER A 53 6.06 -13.99 -2.03
N GLU A 54 5.73 -15.24 -2.36
CA GLU A 54 4.52 -15.61 -3.10
C GLU A 54 3.24 -15.13 -2.40
N ILE A 55 3.12 -15.37 -1.09
CA ILE A 55 1.98 -14.93 -0.28
C ILE A 55 1.96 -13.39 -0.21
N LEU A 56 3.08 -12.78 0.16
CA LEU A 56 3.19 -11.32 0.31
C LEU A 56 2.83 -10.61 -1.00
N TYR A 57 3.33 -11.13 -2.12
CA TYR A 57 3.05 -10.57 -3.45
C TYR A 57 1.57 -10.71 -3.81
N ALA A 58 0.94 -11.85 -3.54
CA ALA A 58 -0.49 -12.06 -3.80
C ALA A 58 -1.36 -11.03 -3.06
N PHE A 59 -1.13 -10.82 -1.76
CA PHE A 59 -1.89 -9.84 -0.98
C PHE A 59 -1.55 -8.39 -1.34
N THR A 60 -0.28 -8.08 -1.64
CA THR A 60 0.12 -6.74 -2.10
C THR A 60 -0.54 -6.41 -3.44
N SER A 61 -0.52 -7.35 -4.39
CA SER A 61 -1.15 -7.16 -5.70
C SER A 61 -2.66 -7.02 -5.60
N ALA A 62 -3.32 -7.86 -4.81
CA ALA A 62 -4.77 -7.84 -4.61
C ALA A 62 -5.23 -6.55 -3.92
N SER A 63 -4.61 -6.18 -2.79
CA SER A 63 -4.96 -4.98 -2.03
C SER A 63 -4.66 -3.68 -2.77
N ASN A 64 -3.70 -3.69 -3.70
CA ASN A 64 -3.37 -2.54 -4.55
C ASN A 64 -4.05 -2.61 -5.93
N ASN A 65 -4.92 -3.59 -6.17
CA ASN A 65 -5.64 -3.81 -7.43
C ASN A 65 -4.74 -3.83 -8.68
N ASN A 66 -3.53 -4.39 -8.58
CA ASN A 66 -2.60 -4.50 -9.70
C ASN A 66 -3.00 -5.65 -10.64
N GLY A 67 -3.19 -6.86 -10.09
CA GLY A 67 -3.58 -8.06 -10.84
C GLY A 67 -2.40 -8.93 -11.27
N SER A 68 -1.16 -8.47 -11.14
CA SER A 68 0.02 -9.33 -11.30
C SER A 68 0.07 -10.44 -10.25
N ALA A 69 0.68 -11.57 -10.59
CA ALA A 69 0.95 -12.66 -9.65
C ALA A 69 2.29 -13.33 -9.98
N PHE A 70 2.94 -13.93 -8.97
CA PHE A 70 4.05 -14.87 -9.20
C PHE A 70 3.61 -16.13 -9.93
N ALA A 71 2.30 -16.43 -9.92
CA ALA A 71 1.67 -17.59 -10.57
C ALA A 71 2.13 -18.98 -10.06
N GLY A 72 3.08 -19.05 -9.11
CA GLY A 72 3.38 -20.27 -8.37
C GLY A 72 2.32 -20.60 -7.30
N ILE A 73 1.77 -19.59 -6.63
CA ILE A 73 0.75 -19.77 -5.60
C ILE A 73 -0.57 -20.35 -6.16
N SER A 74 -1.05 -21.46 -5.57
CA SER A 74 -2.36 -22.03 -5.88
C SER A 74 -3.48 -21.19 -5.23
N ALA A 75 -3.91 -20.15 -5.95
CA ALA A 75 -4.91 -19.20 -5.47
C ALA A 75 -6.36 -19.69 -5.64
N ASP A 76 -6.61 -20.74 -6.44
CA ASP A 76 -7.95 -21.32 -6.61
C ASP A 76 -8.31 -22.26 -5.45
N THR A 77 -8.28 -21.70 -4.25
CA THR A 77 -8.74 -22.33 -3.03
C THR A 77 -9.80 -21.45 -2.41
N ARG A 78 -10.71 -22.05 -1.63
CA ARG A 78 -11.71 -21.27 -0.89
C ARG A 78 -11.09 -20.18 -0.02
N PHE A 79 -9.93 -20.44 0.57
CA PHE A 79 -9.20 -19.47 1.39
C PHE A 79 -8.73 -18.27 0.56
N TYR A 80 -7.94 -18.50 -0.49
CA TYR A 80 -7.36 -17.41 -1.28
C TYR A 80 -8.41 -16.66 -2.11
N ASN A 81 -9.40 -17.35 -2.69
CA ASN A 81 -10.49 -16.69 -3.42
C ASN A 81 -11.26 -15.69 -2.53
N ILE A 82 -11.57 -16.08 -1.27
CA ILE A 82 -12.26 -15.19 -0.33
C ILE A 82 -11.31 -14.07 0.15
N ALA A 83 -10.11 -14.43 0.61
CA ALA A 83 -9.19 -13.46 1.23
C ALA A 83 -8.72 -12.40 0.22
N LEU A 84 -8.30 -12.81 -0.98
CA LEU A 84 -7.88 -11.89 -2.04
C LEU A 84 -9.08 -11.12 -2.60
N GLY A 85 -10.25 -11.75 -2.72
CA GLY A 85 -11.51 -11.09 -3.10
C GLY A 85 -11.85 -9.92 -2.18
N LEU A 86 -11.79 -10.15 -0.86
CA LEU A 86 -11.99 -9.11 0.15
C LEU A 86 -10.90 -8.04 0.08
N ALA A 87 -9.63 -8.42 -0.05
CA ALA A 87 -8.53 -7.47 -0.17
C ALA A 87 -8.71 -6.54 -1.38
N MET A 88 -9.12 -7.08 -2.54
CA MET A 88 -9.42 -6.28 -3.73
C MET A 88 -10.59 -5.33 -3.52
N TRP A 89 -11.69 -5.83 -2.93
CA TRP A 89 -12.90 -5.03 -2.70
C TRP A 89 -12.64 -3.87 -1.74
N ILE A 90 -12.02 -4.13 -0.59
CA ILE A 90 -11.69 -3.09 0.40
C ILE A 90 -10.62 -2.15 -0.14
N GLY A 91 -9.57 -2.70 -0.76
CA GLY A 91 -8.46 -1.94 -1.36
C GLY A 91 -8.90 -1.00 -2.49
N ARG A 92 -10.00 -1.34 -3.18
CA ARG A 92 -10.57 -0.49 -4.23
C ARG A 92 -11.50 0.58 -3.66
N TYR A 93 -12.54 0.15 -2.94
CA TYR A 93 -13.67 1.04 -2.67
C TYR A 93 -13.46 1.94 -1.45
N TRP A 94 -12.71 1.50 -0.44
CA TRP A 94 -12.48 2.32 0.74
C TRP A 94 -11.60 3.56 0.45
N PRO A 95 -10.49 3.45 -0.31
CA PRO A 95 -9.75 4.62 -0.76
C PRO A 95 -10.56 5.54 -1.67
N ILE A 96 -11.41 5.00 -2.55
CA ILE A 96 -12.31 5.81 -3.40
C ILE A 96 -13.25 6.66 -2.54
N VAL A 97 -13.90 6.07 -1.53
CA VAL A 97 -14.78 6.80 -0.62
C VAL A 97 -14.02 7.94 0.08
N ALA A 98 -12.82 7.67 0.59
CA ALA A 98 -11.98 8.69 1.23
C ALA A 98 -11.58 9.81 0.25
N VAL A 99 -11.20 9.47 -0.98
CA VAL A 99 -10.84 10.45 -2.02
C VAL A 99 -12.04 11.30 -2.43
N LEU A 100 -13.23 10.72 -2.58
CA LEU A 100 -14.45 11.47 -2.87
C LEU A 100 -14.82 12.42 -1.71
N ALA A 101 -14.63 11.99 -0.47
CA ALA A 101 -14.83 12.84 0.70
C ALA A 101 -13.88 14.05 0.71
N ILE A 102 -12.59 13.84 0.36
CA ILE A 102 -11.61 14.93 0.18
C ILE A 102 -12.07 15.86 -0.95
N ALA A 103 -12.49 15.32 -2.10
CA ALA A 103 -12.94 16.11 -3.23
C ALA A 103 -14.13 17.01 -2.87
N GLY A 104 -15.14 16.47 -2.18
CA GLY A 104 -16.31 17.23 -1.71
C GLY A 104 -15.92 18.34 -0.73
N SER A 105 -15.06 18.04 0.23
CA SER A 105 -14.59 19.04 1.21
C SER A 105 -13.78 20.16 0.55
N LEU A 106 -12.86 19.83 -0.36
CA LEU A 106 -12.05 20.82 -1.09
C LEU A 106 -12.88 21.66 -2.07
N ALA A 107 -13.94 21.10 -2.65
CA ALA A 107 -14.85 21.84 -3.54
C ALA A 107 -15.53 23.01 -2.81
N ALA A 108 -15.94 22.81 -1.56
CA ALA A 108 -16.59 23.84 -0.74
C ALA A 108 -15.63 24.96 -0.27
N LYS A 109 -14.32 24.72 -0.26
CA LYS A 109 -13.33 25.69 0.24
C LYS A 109 -13.05 26.80 -0.76
N LYS A 110 -12.77 28.02 -0.30
CA LYS A 110 -12.29 29.10 -1.17
C LYS A 110 -10.79 28.92 -1.47
N ARG A 111 -10.34 29.40 -2.64
CA ARG A 111 -8.91 29.55 -2.92
C ARG A 111 -8.39 30.81 -2.24
N ILE A 112 -7.27 30.72 -1.54
CA ILE A 112 -6.56 31.87 -0.96
C ILE A 112 -5.39 32.29 -1.87
N PRO A 113 -5.06 33.60 -1.90
CA PRO A 113 -3.94 34.10 -2.69
C PRO A 113 -2.60 33.64 -2.11
N VAL A 114 -1.60 33.54 -2.98
CA VAL A 114 -0.22 33.21 -2.60
C VAL A 114 0.32 34.29 -1.66
N SER A 115 0.99 33.86 -0.58
CA SER A 115 1.63 34.72 0.41
C SER A 115 3.10 34.34 0.59
N VAL A 116 3.85 35.12 1.36
CA VAL A 116 5.24 34.81 1.74
C VAL A 116 5.37 33.48 2.50
N GLY A 117 4.30 32.99 3.12
CA GLY A 117 4.27 31.70 3.80
C GLY A 117 3.85 30.52 2.92
N THR A 118 3.50 30.76 1.66
CA THR A 118 3.03 29.71 0.74
C THR A 118 4.24 28.96 0.16
N MET A 119 4.34 27.66 0.46
CA MET A 119 5.39 26.80 -0.09
C MET A 119 5.15 26.57 -1.60
N PRO A 120 6.15 26.79 -2.47
CA PRO A 120 6.04 26.41 -3.89
C PRO A 120 5.86 24.90 -4.04
N THR A 121 4.74 24.48 -4.64
CA THR A 121 4.44 23.06 -4.93
C THR A 121 4.95 22.65 -6.31
N TYR A 122 6.07 23.24 -6.74
CA TYR A 122 6.74 23.03 -8.02
C TYR A 122 8.25 23.19 -7.84
N GLY A 123 9.02 22.76 -8.85
CA GLY A 123 10.47 22.82 -8.83
C GLY A 123 11.15 21.72 -7.99
N PRO A 124 12.49 21.71 -7.95
CA PRO A 124 13.26 20.58 -7.41
C PRO A 124 12.94 20.24 -5.95
N THR A 125 12.76 21.25 -5.10
CA THR A 125 12.49 21.05 -3.66
C THR A 125 11.20 20.24 -3.43
N PHE A 126 10.12 20.59 -4.14
CA PHE A 126 8.86 19.87 -3.99
C PHE A 126 8.93 18.46 -4.60
N ILE A 127 9.64 18.30 -5.71
CA ILE A 127 9.87 17.00 -6.35
C ILE A 127 10.61 16.06 -5.39
N VAL A 128 11.73 16.51 -4.80
CA VAL A 128 12.51 15.71 -3.85
C VAL A 128 11.70 15.39 -2.60
N LEU A 129 10.96 16.37 -2.05
CA LEU A 129 10.09 16.14 -0.90
C LEU A 129 9.02 15.09 -1.21
N LEU A 130 8.38 15.15 -2.37
CA LEU A 130 7.33 14.21 -2.77
C LEU A 130 7.88 12.80 -2.95
N ILE A 131 8.98 12.65 -3.70
CA ILE A 131 9.66 11.36 -3.90
C ILE A 131 10.10 10.79 -2.55
N GLY A 132 10.76 11.60 -1.72
CA GLY A 132 11.20 11.19 -0.39
C GLY A 132 10.06 10.73 0.50
N THR A 133 8.92 11.44 0.47
CA THR A 133 7.72 11.05 1.23
C THR A 133 7.19 9.70 0.79
N VAL A 134 7.03 9.47 -0.52
CA VAL A 134 6.53 8.19 -1.05
C VAL A 134 7.47 7.04 -0.74
N LEU A 135 8.78 7.22 -0.99
CA LEU A 135 9.78 6.19 -0.72
C LEU A 135 9.89 5.87 0.77
N LEU A 136 9.90 6.88 1.64
CA LEU A 136 10.05 6.69 3.08
C LEU A 136 8.83 5.98 3.67
N VAL A 137 7.61 6.39 3.28
CA VAL A 137 6.38 5.71 3.74
C VAL A 137 6.35 4.27 3.26
N GLY A 138 6.66 4.01 1.98
CA GLY A 138 6.71 2.65 1.44
C GLY A 138 7.78 1.79 2.11
N ALA A 139 9.00 2.32 2.24
CA ALA A 139 10.13 1.63 2.84
C ALA A 139 9.85 1.27 4.31
N LEU A 140 9.45 2.23 5.14
CA LEU A 140 9.19 1.97 6.56
C LEU A 140 8.04 0.98 6.79
N THR A 141 7.12 0.89 5.84
CA THR A 141 5.98 -0.05 5.92
C THR A 141 6.38 -1.47 5.54
N PHE A 142 7.20 -1.64 4.48
CA PHE A 142 7.45 -2.95 3.88
C PHE A 142 8.85 -3.51 4.13
N ILE A 143 9.84 -2.73 4.60
CA ILE A 143 11.20 -3.22 4.88
C ILE A 143 11.19 -4.51 5.72
N PRO A 144 10.44 -4.62 6.84
CA PRO A 144 10.46 -5.84 7.65
C PRO A 144 9.94 -7.06 6.89
N ALA A 145 8.89 -6.89 6.08
CA ALA A 145 8.34 -7.98 5.27
C ALA A 145 9.30 -8.35 4.11
N LEU A 146 9.84 -7.36 3.41
CA LEU A 146 10.79 -7.57 2.31
C LEU A 146 12.09 -8.23 2.79
N ALA A 147 12.54 -7.92 4.01
CA ALA A 147 13.68 -8.57 4.66
C ALA A 147 13.50 -10.09 4.76
N LEU A 148 12.28 -10.55 5.09
CA LEU A 148 11.94 -11.96 5.28
C LEU A 148 11.61 -12.72 3.98
N GLY A 149 11.44 -12.01 2.86
CA GLY A 149 11.14 -12.60 1.56
C GLY A 149 12.30 -12.41 0.58
N PRO A 150 12.21 -11.48 -0.36
CA PRO A 150 13.18 -11.36 -1.47
C PRO A 150 14.59 -10.98 -1.02
N VAL A 151 14.75 -10.22 0.07
CA VAL A 151 16.09 -9.81 0.53
C VAL A 151 16.87 -11.00 1.08
N VAL A 152 16.28 -11.78 2.00
CA VAL A 152 16.96 -12.98 2.51
C VAL A 152 17.16 -14.02 1.42
N GLU A 153 16.21 -14.17 0.49
CA GLU A 153 16.36 -15.03 -0.68
C GLU A 153 17.59 -14.62 -1.52
N HIS A 154 17.74 -13.33 -1.78
CA HIS A 154 18.91 -12.82 -2.50
C HIS A 154 20.21 -13.10 -1.74
N LEU A 155 20.25 -12.84 -0.42
CA LEU A 155 21.45 -13.07 0.40
C LEU A 155 21.85 -14.55 0.47
N MET A 156 20.89 -15.47 0.44
CA MET A 156 21.14 -16.91 0.39
C MET A 156 21.86 -17.37 -0.89
N LEU A 157 21.73 -16.64 -2.01
CA LEU A 157 22.47 -16.95 -3.24
C LEU A 157 23.99 -16.80 -3.06
N TRP A 158 24.42 -15.98 -2.10
CA TRP A 158 25.84 -15.67 -1.83
C TRP A 158 26.35 -16.32 -0.54
N SER A 159 25.53 -17.14 0.14
CA SER A 159 25.90 -17.76 1.43
C SER A 159 26.71 -19.06 1.26
N HIS A 160 27.50 -19.17 0.20
CA HIS A 160 28.34 -20.33 -0.12
C HIS A 160 29.81 -19.93 -0.22
#